data_AF-A0A661F077-F1
#
_entry.id   AF-A0A661F077-F1
#
_cell.length_a   1.000
_cell.length_b   1.000
_cell.length_c   1.000
_cell.angle_alpha   90.00
_cell.angle_beta   90.00
_cell.angle_gamma   90.00
#
_symmetry.space_group_name_H-M   'P 1'
#
loop_
_entity.id
_entity.type
_entity.pdbx_description
1 polymer ?
#
loop_
_entity_poly.entity_id
_entity_poly.type
_entity_poly.pdbx_seq_one_letter_code
_entity_poly.pdbx_strand_id
1 'polypeptide(L)'
;MEQKELLSLFEMTPAEASFTNEDLRILQGNWSKRQKFRTETEARISILEEIRFPTKASKYWQCIREQGGMYEELIKSSFECRRKLLEIDDIKKRREEDNTDPYLSLDLEEALFNVECLKDSMVDRIRELKMWHLLMVEYDDGTFDTEDVNMHQLDSYNKRFIAQAEVMGANGSPSENFNLVGQLRASLSFLKEEKSCTNLTAQINEEINDRKMLR
;
A
#
# COMPACT_ATOMS: atom_id res chain seq x y z
N MET A 1 26.84 17.50 1.11
CA MET A 1 27.67 17.11 -0.06
C MET A 1 27.76 18.26 -1.04
N GLU A 2 28.87 18.98 -0.99
CA GLU A 2 29.17 20.03 -1.96
C GLU A 2 29.52 19.40 -3.32
N GLN A 3 29.21 20.09 -4.42
CA GLN A 3 29.45 19.58 -5.78
C GLN A 3 30.88 19.06 -5.98
N LYS A 4 31.86 19.71 -5.35
CA LYS A 4 33.28 19.39 -5.44
C LYS A 4 33.63 17.98 -4.94
N GLU A 5 32.90 17.45 -3.95
CA GLU A 5 33.12 16.10 -3.42
C GLU A 5 32.58 15.02 -4.36
N LEU A 6 31.41 15.27 -4.98
CA LEU A 6 30.85 14.42 -6.04
C LEU A 6 31.81 14.26 -7.22
N LEU A 7 32.46 15.37 -7.65
CA LEU A 7 33.44 15.36 -8.74
C LEU A 7 34.60 14.38 -8.49
N SER A 8 35.09 14.33 -7.24
CA SER A 8 36.24 13.49 -6.87
C SER A 8 35.89 12.02 -6.70
N LEU A 9 34.63 11.70 -6.35
CA LEU A 9 34.18 10.34 -6.06
C LEU A 9 33.88 9.49 -7.30
N PHE A 10 33.47 10.11 -8.40
CA PHE A 10 32.96 9.40 -9.58
C PHE A 10 33.91 9.40 -10.79
N GLU A 11 35.17 9.83 -10.62
CA GLU A 11 36.16 9.97 -11.72
C GLU A 11 35.61 10.74 -12.95
N MET A 12 34.63 11.61 -12.73
CA MET A 12 33.91 12.26 -13.83
C MET A 12 34.80 13.32 -14.48
N THR A 13 34.73 13.41 -15.81
CA THR A 13 35.35 14.53 -16.52
C THR A 13 34.67 15.85 -16.12
N PRO A 14 35.38 17.00 -16.14
CA PRO A 14 34.78 18.30 -15.84
C PRO A 14 33.55 18.62 -16.70
N ALA A 15 33.45 18.05 -17.91
CA ALA A 15 32.30 18.18 -18.80
C ALA A 15 31.09 17.36 -18.30
N GLU A 16 31.30 16.09 -17.92
CA GLU A 16 30.26 15.20 -17.37
C GLU A 16 29.72 15.69 -16.03
N ALA A 17 30.55 16.45 -15.31
CA ALA A 17 30.30 16.84 -13.94
C ALA A 17 29.96 18.35 -13.80
N SER A 18 29.74 19.01 -14.94
CA SER A 18 29.37 20.42 -15.03
C SER A 18 27.92 20.69 -14.61
N PHE A 19 27.56 20.29 -13.39
CA PHE A 19 26.36 20.83 -12.74
C PHE A 19 26.61 22.31 -12.42
N THR A 20 25.72 23.20 -12.81
CA THR A 20 25.77 24.57 -12.31
C THR A 20 25.13 24.64 -10.92
N ASN A 21 25.40 25.71 -10.18
CA ASN A 21 24.66 26.00 -8.95
C ASN A 21 23.13 26.06 -9.19
N GLU A 22 22.71 26.45 -10.39
CA GLU A 22 21.30 26.47 -10.77
C GLU A 22 20.75 25.05 -10.94
N ASP A 23 21.50 24.15 -11.58
CA ASP A 23 21.11 22.75 -11.73
C ASP A 23 20.98 22.06 -10.35
N LEU A 24 21.89 22.35 -9.42
CA LEU A 24 21.79 21.84 -8.04
C LEU A 24 20.53 22.34 -7.31
N ARG A 25 20.16 23.61 -7.49
CA ARG A 25 18.91 24.16 -6.94
C ARG A 25 17.69 23.49 -7.56
N ILE A 26 17.70 23.25 -8.87
CA ILE A 26 16.63 22.52 -9.56
C ILE A 26 16.51 21.11 -9.00
N LEU A 27 17.62 20.40 -8.81
CA LEU A 27 17.61 19.05 -8.23
C LEU A 27 17.08 19.03 -6.79
N GLN A 28 17.49 19.97 -5.95
CA GLN A 28 16.95 20.11 -4.58
C GLN A 28 15.45 20.44 -4.60
N GLY A 29 15.03 21.31 -5.52
CA GLY A 29 13.62 21.63 -5.76
C GLY A 29 12.82 20.40 -6.23
N ASN A 30 13.36 19.58 -7.12
CA ASN A 30 12.74 18.35 -7.57
C ASN A 30 12.69 17.31 -6.44
N TRP A 31 13.75 17.21 -5.64
CA TRP A 31 13.79 16.33 -4.48
C TRP A 31 12.62 16.63 -3.54
N SER A 32 12.43 17.88 -3.15
CA SER A 32 11.32 18.27 -2.25
C SER A 32 9.91 18.05 -2.82
N LYS A 33 9.75 17.97 -4.15
CA LYS A 33 8.44 17.79 -4.82
C LYS A 33 8.17 16.36 -5.27
N ARG A 34 9.16 15.48 -5.21
CA ARG A 34 9.05 14.12 -5.74
C ARG A 34 7.94 13.37 -5.02
N GLN A 35 7.15 12.64 -5.79
CA GLN A 35 6.17 11.72 -5.27
C GLN A 35 6.85 10.39 -4.98
N LYS A 36 6.89 9.95 -3.71
CA LYS A 36 7.39 8.61 -3.36
C LYS A 36 6.26 7.58 -3.32
N PHE A 37 5.12 8.01 -2.80
CA PHE A 37 3.95 7.20 -2.52
C PHE A 37 2.79 7.58 -3.44
N ARG A 38 1.78 6.71 -3.58
CA ARG A 38 0.72 6.91 -4.57
C ARG A 38 -0.11 8.16 -4.29
N THR A 39 -0.59 8.78 -5.35
CA THR A 39 -1.66 9.79 -5.31
C THR A 39 -3.02 9.13 -5.15
N GLU A 40 -4.03 9.92 -4.80
CA GLU A 40 -5.41 9.44 -4.75
C GLU A 40 -5.91 8.97 -6.12
N THR A 41 -5.53 9.68 -7.18
CA THR A 41 -5.86 9.30 -8.56
C THR A 41 -5.33 7.92 -8.90
N GLU A 42 -4.08 7.63 -8.56
CA GLU A 42 -3.49 6.30 -8.78
C GLU A 42 -4.18 5.26 -7.90
N ALA A 43 -4.36 5.54 -6.61
CA ALA A 43 -5.06 4.63 -5.70
C ALA A 43 -6.45 4.23 -6.23
N ARG A 44 -7.24 5.19 -6.71
CA ARG A 44 -8.56 4.93 -7.29
C ARG A 44 -8.44 4.15 -8.59
N ILE A 45 -7.74 4.70 -9.58
CA ILE A 45 -7.81 4.20 -10.95
C ILE A 45 -6.96 2.95 -11.16
N SER A 46 -5.74 2.91 -10.62
CA SER A 46 -4.81 1.82 -10.88
C SER A 46 -4.89 0.67 -9.87
N ILE A 47 -5.58 0.86 -8.73
CA ILE A 47 -5.77 -0.19 -7.73
C ILE A 47 -7.25 -0.49 -7.55
N LEU A 48 -8.05 0.48 -7.11
CA LEU A 48 -9.42 0.20 -6.69
C LEU A 48 -10.40 -0.05 -7.85
N GLU A 49 -10.17 0.53 -9.02
CA GLU A 49 -10.96 0.26 -10.24
C GLU A 49 -10.46 -0.97 -11.03
N GLU A 50 -9.48 -1.71 -10.50
CA GLU A 50 -9.10 -2.96 -11.13
C GLU A 50 -10.23 -4.01 -11.08
N ILE A 51 -10.25 -4.90 -12.09
CA ILE A 51 -11.16 -6.05 -12.18
C ILE A 51 -11.12 -6.93 -10.91
N ARG A 52 -10.01 -6.89 -10.16
CA ARG A 52 -9.85 -7.63 -8.90
C ARG A 52 -10.78 -7.15 -7.78
N PHE A 53 -11.24 -5.90 -7.82
CA PHE A 53 -12.06 -5.29 -6.76
C PHE A 53 -13.41 -4.76 -7.31
N PRO A 54 -14.27 -5.65 -7.86
CA PRO A 54 -15.47 -5.23 -8.57
C PRO A 54 -16.60 -4.74 -7.65
N THR A 55 -16.44 -4.84 -6.33
CA THR A 55 -17.46 -4.46 -5.34
C THR A 55 -16.92 -3.42 -4.36
N LYS A 56 -17.82 -2.65 -3.76
CA LYS A 56 -17.44 -1.72 -2.68
C LYS A 56 -16.76 -2.44 -1.52
N ALA A 57 -17.27 -3.59 -1.09
CA ALA A 57 -16.64 -4.43 -0.06
C ALA A 57 -15.19 -4.80 -0.42
N SER A 58 -14.94 -5.28 -1.65
CA SER A 58 -13.57 -5.59 -2.08
C SER A 58 -12.66 -4.36 -2.13
N LYS A 59 -13.18 -3.17 -2.46
CA LYS A 59 -12.41 -1.92 -2.45
C LYS A 59 -12.10 -1.49 -1.02
N TYR A 60 -13.07 -1.54 -0.12
CA TYR A 60 -12.92 -1.30 1.32
C TYR A 60 -11.81 -2.17 1.93
N TRP A 61 -11.91 -3.49 1.73
CA TRP A 61 -10.92 -4.42 2.28
C TRP A 61 -9.55 -4.29 1.62
N GLN A 62 -9.48 -3.85 0.35
CA GLN A 62 -8.21 -3.49 -0.26
C GLN A 62 -7.61 -2.24 0.40
N CYS A 63 -8.40 -1.21 0.71
CA CYS A 63 -7.93 -0.05 1.46
C CYS A 63 -7.40 -0.45 2.85
N ILE A 64 -8.06 -1.37 3.57
CA ILE A 64 -7.56 -1.90 4.85
C ILE A 64 -6.19 -2.56 4.67
N ARG A 65 -6.02 -3.39 3.64
CA ARG A 65 -4.75 -4.08 3.37
C ARG A 65 -3.61 -3.09 3.11
N GLU A 66 -3.85 -2.08 2.27
CA GLU A 66 -2.86 -1.04 1.96
C GLU A 66 -2.54 -0.20 3.20
N GLN A 67 -3.54 0.17 4.01
CA GLN A 67 -3.32 0.88 5.27
C GLN A 67 -2.47 0.06 6.24
N GLY A 68 -2.75 -1.23 6.39
CA GLY A 68 -2.01 -2.13 7.28
C GLY A 68 -0.52 -2.16 6.94
N GLY A 69 -0.18 -2.37 5.66
CA GLY A 69 1.20 -2.35 5.20
C GLY A 69 1.89 -1.00 5.43
N MET A 70 1.22 0.11 5.13
CA MET A 70 1.76 1.45 5.38
C MET A 70 1.96 1.72 6.87
N TYR A 71 1.04 1.28 7.72
CA TYR A 71 1.15 1.45 9.16
C TYR A 71 2.34 0.65 9.73
N GLU A 72 2.49 -0.61 9.36
CA GLU A 72 3.62 -1.44 9.80
C GLU A 72 4.97 -0.82 9.42
N GLU A 73 5.12 -0.38 8.18
CA GLU A 73 6.35 0.27 7.71
C GLU A 73 6.59 1.62 8.37
N LEU A 74 5.54 2.39 8.67
CA LEU A 74 5.66 3.63 9.44
C LEU A 74 6.22 3.37 10.84
N ILE A 75 5.74 2.32 11.52
CA ILE A 75 6.22 1.93 12.85
C ILE A 75 7.69 1.48 12.77
N LYS A 76 8.06 0.64 11.79
CA LYS A 76 9.46 0.22 11.58
C LYS A 76 10.38 1.42 11.36
N SER A 77 10.03 2.32 10.45
CA SER A 77 10.82 3.55 10.18
C SER A 77 10.91 4.44 11.42
N SER A 78 9.91 4.47 12.30
CA SER A 78 9.97 5.24 13.55
C SER A 78 11.04 4.72 14.51
N PHE A 79 11.22 3.40 14.61
CA PHE A 79 12.28 2.80 15.43
C PHE A 79 13.66 3.06 14.83
N GLU A 80 13.78 2.94 13.51
CA GLU A 80 15.03 3.23 12.80
C GLU A 80 15.45 4.68 12.96
N CYS A 81 14.53 5.63 12.77
CA CYS A 81 14.81 7.05 12.95
C CYS A 81 15.29 7.36 14.39
N ARG A 82 14.66 6.77 15.41
CA ARG A 82 15.10 6.95 16.80
C ARG A 82 16.49 6.37 17.05
N ARG A 83 16.79 5.18 16.51
CA ARG A 83 18.13 4.58 16.61
C ARG A 83 19.18 5.48 15.96
N LYS A 84 18.91 6.00 14.77
CA LYS A 84 19.81 6.92 14.05
C LYS A 84 20.00 8.26 14.77
N LEU A 85 18.98 8.78 15.45
CA LEU A 85 19.14 9.97 16.28
C LEU A 85 20.09 9.74 17.47
N LEU A 86 20.01 8.57 18.11
CA LEU A 86 20.96 8.20 19.17
C LEU A 86 22.39 8.03 18.64
N GLU A 87 22.54 7.46 17.45
CA GLU A 87 23.85 7.35 16.76
C GLU A 87 24.45 8.73 16.46
N ILE A 88 23.63 9.68 15.99
CA ILE A 88 24.05 11.08 15.79
C ILE A 88 24.54 11.69 17.10
N ASP A 89 23.83 11.47 18.21
CA ASP A 89 24.22 12.01 19.51
C ASP A 89 25.54 11.39 20.01
N ASP A 90 25.79 10.11 19.73
CA ASP A 90 27.06 9.45 20.04
C ASP A 90 28.22 9.99 19.21
N ILE A 91 28.03 10.13 17.89
CA ILE A 91 29.04 10.71 16.99
C ILE A 91 29.39 12.14 17.42
N LYS A 92 28.39 12.95 17.81
CA LYS A 92 28.62 14.31 18.31
C LYS A 92 29.49 14.32 19.56
N LYS A 93 29.24 13.44 20.53
CA LYS A 93 30.07 13.33 21.75
C LYS A 93 31.50 12.92 21.42
N ARG A 94 31.67 11.91 20.57
CA ARG A 94 33.01 11.46 20.14
C ARG A 94 33.78 12.58 19.44
N ARG A 95 33.09 13.44 18.68
CA ARG A 95 33.69 14.60 18.01
C ARG A 95 34.04 15.74 18.96
N GLU A 96 33.34 15.86 20.08
CA GLU A 96 33.72 16.78 21.17
C GLU A 96 35.01 16.30 21.87
N GLU A 97 35.21 14.98 21.97
CA GLU A 97 36.41 14.36 22.54
C GLU A 97 37.61 14.35 21.58
N ASP A 98 37.38 14.02 20.30
CA ASP A 98 38.38 14.05 19.23
C ASP A 98 37.85 14.83 18.02
N ASN A 99 38.23 16.11 17.94
CA ASN A 99 37.81 17.00 16.87
C ASN A 99 38.72 16.91 15.62
N THR A 100 39.74 16.05 15.63
CA THR A 100 40.71 15.93 14.54
C THR A 100 40.39 14.81 13.57
N ASP A 101 39.56 13.84 13.96
CA ASP A 101 39.14 12.75 13.11
C ASP A 101 38.14 13.22 12.02
N PRO A 102 38.53 13.26 10.73
CA PRO A 102 37.63 13.67 9.65
C PRO A 102 36.48 12.68 9.43
N TYR A 103 36.63 11.40 9.80
CA TYR A 103 35.58 10.38 9.61
C TYR A 103 34.35 10.71 10.46
N LEU A 104 34.52 11.24 11.67
CA LEU A 104 33.40 11.63 12.53
C LEU A 104 32.52 12.73 11.93
N SER A 105 33.10 13.62 11.13
CA SER A 105 32.33 14.67 10.45
C SER A 105 31.53 14.10 9.28
N LEU A 106 32.16 13.20 8.50
CA LEU A 106 31.49 12.51 7.39
C LEU A 106 30.36 11.60 7.89
N ASP A 107 30.60 10.79 8.93
CA ASP A 107 29.61 9.91 9.55
C ASP A 107 28.41 10.72 10.08
N LEU A 108 28.67 11.89 10.67
CA LEU A 108 27.63 12.79 11.14
C LEU A 108 26.78 13.33 9.99
N GLU A 109 27.40 13.78 8.90
CA GLU A 109 26.70 14.27 7.71
C GLU A 109 25.85 13.17 7.07
N GLU A 110 26.40 11.97 6.91
CA GLU A 110 25.67 10.81 6.38
C GLU A 110 24.48 10.45 7.28
N ALA A 111 24.69 10.35 8.59
CA ALA A 111 23.64 10.00 9.53
C ALA A 111 22.50 11.04 9.53
N LEU A 112 22.84 12.34 9.47
CA LEU A 112 21.86 13.42 9.36
C LEU A 112 21.04 13.31 8.06
N PHE A 113 21.70 13.11 6.92
CA PHE A 113 21.02 12.94 5.64
C PHE A 113 20.09 11.71 5.63
N ASN A 114 20.54 10.59 6.20
CA ASN A 114 19.73 9.39 6.33
C ASN A 114 18.48 9.62 7.19
N VAL A 115 18.61 10.35 8.31
CA VAL A 115 17.46 10.74 9.14
C VAL A 115 16.48 11.63 8.38
N GLU A 116 16.96 12.60 7.59
CA GLU A 116 16.10 13.43 6.75
C GLU A 116 15.35 12.60 5.71
N CYS A 117 16.03 11.65 5.05
CA CYS A 117 15.41 10.74 4.08
C CYS A 117 14.32 9.87 4.70
N LEU A 118 14.58 9.33 5.90
CA LEU A 118 13.61 8.55 6.67
C LEU A 118 12.40 9.40 7.05
N LYS A 119 12.61 10.59 7.62
CA LYS A 119 11.52 11.49 8.01
C LYS A 119 10.65 11.89 6.83
N ASP A 120 11.27 12.26 5.71
CA ASP A 120 10.57 12.62 4.48
C ASP A 120 9.72 11.44 3.94
N SER A 121 10.27 10.22 3.96
CA SER A 121 9.52 9.01 3.61
C SER A 121 8.34 8.77 4.56
N MET A 122 8.53 8.94 5.87
CA MET A 122 7.47 8.78 6.87
C MET A 122 6.35 9.80 6.70
N VAL A 123 6.66 11.07 6.37
CA VAL A 123 5.67 12.13 6.13
C VAL A 123 4.79 11.78 4.92
N ASP A 124 5.40 11.40 3.80
CA ASP A 124 4.63 11.03 2.60
C ASP A 124 3.83 9.73 2.80
N ARG A 125 4.36 8.79 3.61
CA ARG A 125 3.62 7.59 4.02
C ARG A 125 2.39 7.91 4.88
N ILE A 126 2.50 8.86 5.82
CA ILE A 126 1.35 9.32 6.61
C ILE A 126 0.28 9.95 5.70
N ARG A 127 0.69 10.69 4.67
CA ARG A 127 -0.24 11.24 3.68
C ARG A 127 -0.99 10.11 2.95
N GLU A 128 -0.29 9.10 2.44
CA GLU A 128 -0.93 7.97 1.75
C GLU A 128 -1.82 7.16 2.71
N LEU A 129 -1.41 6.95 3.96
CA LEU A 129 -2.24 6.28 4.99
C LEU A 129 -3.56 7.03 5.22
N LYS A 130 -3.50 8.36 5.36
CA LYS A 130 -4.71 9.19 5.50
C LYS A 130 -5.61 9.09 4.27
N MET A 131 -5.03 9.13 3.08
CA MET A 131 -5.77 8.96 1.84
C MET A 131 -6.48 7.60 1.80
N TRP A 132 -5.78 6.51 2.10
CA TRP A 132 -6.40 5.19 2.16
C TRP A 132 -7.50 5.10 3.21
N HIS A 133 -7.35 5.78 4.35
CA HIS A 133 -8.39 5.89 5.37
C HIS A 133 -9.65 6.58 4.86
N LEU A 134 -9.50 7.71 4.16
CA LEU A 134 -10.64 8.41 3.55
C LEU A 134 -11.34 7.54 2.50
N LEU A 135 -10.57 6.87 1.63
CA LEU A 135 -11.11 5.94 0.63
C LEU A 135 -11.86 4.77 1.28
N MET A 136 -11.29 4.17 2.32
CA MET A 136 -11.93 3.10 3.08
C MET A 136 -13.30 3.54 3.61
N VAL A 137 -13.37 4.70 4.27
CA VAL A 137 -14.63 5.26 4.77
C VAL A 137 -15.61 5.55 3.63
N GLU A 138 -15.13 6.03 2.48
CA GLU A 138 -15.99 6.29 1.32
C GLU A 138 -16.63 5.02 0.73
N TYR A 139 -15.90 3.91 0.68
CA TYR A 139 -16.42 2.65 0.14
C TYR A 139 -17.28 1.88 1.12
N ASP A 140 -17.21 2.19 2.42
CA ASP A 140 -18.15 1.67 3.42
C ASP A 140 -19.52 2.37 3.27
N ASP A 141 -20.47 1.65 2.65
CA ASP A 141 -21.85 2.10 2.53
C ASP A 141 -22.80 1.38 3.49
N GLY A 142 -22.27 0.64 4.47
CA GLY A 142 -23.04 -0.10 5.45
C GLY A 142 -23.77 -1.34 4.91
N THR A 143 -23.49 -1.78 3.67
CA THR A 143 -24.17 -2.92 3.04
C THR A 143 -23.43 -4.26 3.14
N PHE A 144 -22.22 -4.26 3.69
CA PHE A 144 -21.36 -5.44 3.80
C PHE A 144 -20.68 -5.52 5.17
N ASP A 145 -20.08 -6.67 5.46
CA ASP A 145 -19.38 -6.92 6.72
C ASP A 145 -17.98 -6.26 6.72
N THR A 146 -17.73 -5.44 7.73
CA THR A 146 -16.48 -4.69 7.95
C THR A 146 -15.53 -5.35 8.95
N GLU A 147 -15.94 -6.45 9.57
CA GLU A 147 -15.19 -7.17 10.61
C GLU A 147 -14.61 -8.49 10.09
N ASP A 148 -15.36 -9.21 9.25
CA ASP A 148 -14.92 -10.46 8.62
C ASP A 148 -14.77 -10.30 7.09
N VAL A 149 -13.52 -10.18 6.66
CA VAL A 149 -13.14 -10.10 5.24
C VAL A 149 -13.69 -11.24 4.40
N ASN A 150 -13.88 -12.43 4.97
CA ASN A 150 -14.32 -13.58 4.20
C ASN A 150 -15.79 -13.45 3.73
N MET A 151 -16.61 -12.65 4.43
CA MET A 151 -18.04 -12.52 4.16
C MET A 151 -18.37 -11.94 2.80
N HIS A 152 -17.49 -11.13 2.21
CA HIS A 152 -17.71 -10.56 0.87
C HIS A 152 -17.03 -11.34 -0.25
N GLN A 153 -16.08 -12.24 0.07
CA GLN A 153 -15.13 -12.79 -0.90
C GLN A 153 -15.83 -13.57 -2.01
N LEU A 154 -16.82 -14.40 -1.67
CA LEU A 154 -17.49 -15.23 -2.67
C LEU A 154 -18.21 -14.39 -3.73
N ASP A 155 -18.96 -13.36 -3.33
CA ASP A 155 -19.62 -12.42 -4.26
C ASP A 155 -18.59 -11.64 -5.09
N SER A 156 -17.53 -11.11 -4.46
CA SER A 156 -16.49 -10.36 -5.16
C SER A 156 -15.74 -11.22 -6.18
N TYR A 157 -15.34 -12.45 -5.83
CA TYR A 157 -14.68 -13.37 -6.76
C TYR A 157 -15.60 -13.78 -7.90
N ASN A 158 -16.88 -14.01 -7.62
CA ASN A 158 -17.84 -14.34 -8.67
C ASN A 158 -17.93 -13.22 -9.72
N LYS A 159 -18.14 -11.98 -9.28
CA LYS A 159 -18.17 -10.80 -10.17
C LYS A 159 -16.85 -10.59 -10.92
N ARG A 160 -15.72 -10.80 -10.24
CA ARG A 160 -14.38 -10.72 -10.85
C ARG A 160 -14.24 -11.73 -11.98
N PHE A 161 -14.59 -13.00 -11.76
CA PHE A 161 -14.43 -14.03 -12.78
C PHE A 161 -15.37 -13.83 -13.97
N ILE A 162 -16.57 -13.28 -13.76
CA ILE A 162 -17.46 -12.87 -14.85
C ILE A 162 -16.79 -11.79 -15.70
N ALA A 163 -16.34 -10.69 -15.08
CA ALA A 163 -15.69 -9.60 -15.79
C ALA A 163 -14.40 -10.04 -16.50
N GLN A 164 -13.61 -10.93 -15.88
CA GLN A 164 -12.42 -11.52 -16.50
C GLN A 164 -12.79 -12.36 -17.72
N ALA A 165 -13.86 -13.14 -17.67
CA ALA A 165 -14.30 -13.96 -18.80
C ALA A 165 -14.78 -13.10 -19.97
N GLU A 166 -15.48 -12.00 -19.68
CA GLU A 166 -15.92 -11.02 -20.67
C GLU A 166 -14.74 -10.33 -21.37
N VAL A 167 -13.74 -9.89 -20.60
CA VAL A 167 -12.55 -9.23 -21.14
C VAL A 167 -11.65 -10.20 -21.91
N MET A 168 -11.48 -11.43 -21.40
CA MET A 168 -10.63 -12.44 -22.04
C MET A 168 -11.20 -12.92 -23.38
N GLY A 169 -12.52 -13.11 -23.45
CA GLY A 169 -13.20 -13.54 -24.67
C GLY A 169 -12.55 -14.77 -25.32
N ALA A 170 -12.33 -14.72 -26.64
CA ALA A 170 -11.64 -15.77 -27.39
C ALA A 170 -10.11 -15.59 -27.43
N ASN A 171 -9.57 -14.54 -26.81
CA ASN A 171 -8.16 -14.16 -26.94
C ASN A 171 -7.25 -14.83 -25.91
N GLY A 172 -7.81 -15.44 -24.86
CA GLY A 172 -7.05 -16.18 -23.85
C GLY A 172 -6.45 -17.48 -24.41
N SER A 173 -5.31 -17.91 -23.87
CA SER A 173 -4.77 -19.22 -24.19
C SER A 173 -5.73 -20.33 -23.73
N PRO A 174 -5.68 -21.55 -24.33
CA PRO A 174 -6.52 -22.65 -23.89
C PRO A 174 -6.42 -22.96 -22.39
N SER A 175 -5.23 -22.80 -21.80
CA SER A 175 -4.99 -23.07 -20.37
C SER A 175 -5.60 -22.00 -19.46
N GLU A 176 -5.49 -20.72 -19.84
CA GLU A 176 -6.09 -19.62 -19.10
C GLU A 176 -7.62 -19.69 -19.13
N ASN A 177 -8.18 -19.96 -20.32
CA ASN A 177 -9.61 -20.17 -20.50
C ASN A 177 -10.12 -21.34 -19.65
N PHE A 178 -9.41 -22.47 -19.66
CA PHE A 178 -9.78 -23.64 -18.87
C PHE A 178 -9.81 -23.33 -17.37
N ASN A 179 -8.78 -22.66 -16.85
CA ASN A 179 -8.71 -22.28 -15.45
C ASN A 179 -9.83 -21.31 -15.06
N LEU A 180 -10.03 -20.24 -15.84
CA LEU A 180 -11.05 -19.23 -15.57
C LEU A 180 -12.47 -19.82 -15.60
N VAL A 181 -12.77 -20.69 -16.56
CA VAL A 181 -14.07 -21.39 -16.62
C VAL A 181 -14.25 -22.31 -15.41
N GLY A 182 -13.20 -23.00 -14.97
CA GLY A 182 -13.24 -23.82 -13.75
C GLY A 182 -13.56 -22.99 -12.51
N GLN A 183 -12.86 -21.87 -12.33
CA GLN A 183 -13.06 -20.93 -11.22
C GLN A 183 -14.46 -20.32 -11.23
N LEU A 184 -14.93 -19.87 -12.39
CA LEU A 184 -16.27 -19.30 -12.54
C LEU A 184 -17.35 -20.33 -12.19
N ARG A 185 -17.25 -21.56 -12.71
CA ARG A 185 -18.20 -22.64 -12.39
C ARG A 185 -18.23 -22.97 -10.90
N ALA A 186 -17.07 -23.09 -10.26
CA ALA A 186 -16.99 -23.35 -8.82
C ALA A 186 -17.65 -22.23 -8.02
N SER A 187 -17.29 -20.97 -8.28
CA SER A 187 -17.86 -19.82 -7.57
C SER A 187 -19.39 -19.73 -7.70
N LEU A 188 -19.94 -20.01 -8.89
CA LEU A 188 -21.39 -20.03 -9.11
C LEU A 188 -22.08 -21.18 -8.37
N SER A 189 -21.42 -22.34 -8.19
CA SER A 189 -21.97 -23.45 -7.41
C SER A 189 -22.08 -23.07 -5.94
N PHE A 190 -20.99 -22.56 -5.35
CA PHE A 190 -20.98 -22.12 -3.96
C PHE A 190 -22.03 -21.03 -3.69
N LEU A 191 -22.18 -20.05 -4.60
CA LEU A 191 -23.17 -18.99 -4.44
C LEU A 191 -24.61 -19.53 -4.49
N LYS A 192 -24.88 -20.57 -5.29
CA LYS A 192 -26.18 -21.24 -5.32
C LYS A 192 -26.45 -22.00 -4.03
N GLU A 193 -25.45 -22.69 -3.49
CA GLU A 193 -25.55 -23.41 -2.22
C GLU A 193 -25.83 -22.44 -1.06
N GLU A 194 -25.12 -21.31 -0.99
CA GLU A 194 -25.33 -20.27 0.03
C GLU A 194 -26.73 -19.63 -0.06
N LYS A 195 -27.20 -19.29 -1.27
CA LYS A 195 -28.55 -18.77 -1.51
C LYS A 195 -29.65 -19.80 -1.25
N SER A 196 -29.36 -21.09 -1.49
CA SER A 196 -30.27 -22.17 -1.14
C SER A 196 -30.34 -22.38 0.37
N CYS A 197 -29.21 -22.27 1.07
CA CYS A 197 -29.15 -22.36 2.53
C CYS A 197 -29.86 -21.19 3.23
N THR A 198 -29.74 -19.96 2.72
CA THR A 198 -30.44 -18.79 3.30
C THR A 198 -31.98 -18.91 3.23
N ASN A 199 -32.52 -19.60 2.22
CA ASN A 199 -33.95 -19.92 2.14
C ASN A 199 -34.38 -21.03 3.12
N LEU A 200 -33.52 -22.00 3.42
CA LEU A 200 -33.81 -23.05 4.40
C LEU A 200 -33.70 -22.56 5.85
N THR A 201 -32.75 -21.68 6.17
CA THR A 201 -32.61 -21.14 7.53
C THR A 201 -33.79 -20.26 7.92
N ALA A 202 -34.37 -19.52 6.97
CA ALA A 202 -35.61 -18.76 7.18
C ALA A 202 -36.82 -19.71 7.38
N GLN A 203 -36.97 -20.73 6.55
CA GLN A 203 -38.05 -21.71 6.65
C GLN A 203 -37.99 -22.56 7.94
N ILE A 204 -36.78 -22.97 8.36
CA ILE A 204 -36.57 -23.73 9.59
C ILE A 204 -36.83 -22.85 10.83
N ASN A 205 -36.47 -21.57 10.80
CA ASN A 205 -36.75 -20.64 11.92
C ASN A 205 -38.25 -20.30 12.03
N GLU A 206 -38.97 -20.21 10.91
CA GLU A 206 -40.42 -20.06 10.88
C GLU A 206 -41.11 -21.30 11.47
N GLU A 207 -40.72 -22.51 11.03
CA GLU A 207 -41.26 -23.78 11.58
C GLU A 207 -40.93 -24.00 13.06
N ILE A 208 -39.75 -23.56 13.54
CA ILE A 208 -39.37 -23.66 14.95
C ILE A 208 -40.16 -22.66 15.80
N ASN A 209 -40.44 -21.46 15.30
CA ASN A 209 -41.24 -20.46 16.03
C ASN A 209 -42.73 -20.85 16.07
N ASP A 210 -43.29 -21.36 14.97
CA ASP A 210 -44.66 -21.87 14.94
C ASP A 210 -44.85 -23.04 15.91
N ARG A 211 -43.84 -23.92 16.06
CA ARG A 211 -43.88 -25.02 17.03
C ARG A 211 -43.67 -24.60 18.49
N LYS A 212 -43.12 -23.41 18.75
CA LYS A 212 -43.00 -22.84 20.11
C LYS A 212 -44.27 -22.10 20.52
N MET A 213 -45.04 -21.56 19.58
CA MET A 213 -46.37 -20.94 19.83
C MET A 213 -47.48 -21.98 20.07
N LEU A 214 -47.21 -23.26 19.77
CA LEU A 214 -48.10 -24.42 20.00
C LEU A 214 -47.77 -25.20 21.29
N ARG A 215 -46.95 -24.64 22.19
CA ARG A 215 -46.70 -25.19 23.54
C ARG A 215 -47.30 -24.32 24.62
#